data_AF-A0A9E5EUN4-F1
#
_entry.id   AF-A0A9E5EUN4-F1
#
_cell.length_a   1.000
_cell.length_b   1.000
_cell.length_c   1.000
_cell.angle_alpha   90.00
_cell.angle_beta   90.00
_cell.angle_gamma   90.00
#
_symmetry.space_group_name_H-M   'P 1'
#
loop_
_entity.id
_entity.type
_entity.pdbx_description
1 polymer ?
#
loop_
_entity_poly.entity_id
_entity_poly.type
_entity_poly.pdbx_seq_one_letter_code
_entity_poly.pdbx_strand_id
1 'polypeptide(L)'
;PFHVLSKECIGSRFAYRTPGLTVMLVKIHKVLEPVEIDETPFYLGCKSWVNLESPLNAIDSTPVLDSKVFSDEIVKIKSLIQG
;
A
#
# COMPACT_ATOMS: atom_id res chain seq x y z
N PRO A 1 -3.72 -15.24 -8.19
CA PRO A 1 -3.81 -16.31 -9.22
C PRO A 1 -3.72 -15.82 -10.68
N PHE A 2 -3.95 -14.54 -10.98
CA PHE A 2 -3.82 -14.00 -12.35
C PHE A 2 -2.91 -12.78 -12.38
N HIS A 3 -1.60 -12.99 -12.39
CA HIS A 3 -0.64 -11.96 -12.76
C HIS A 3 -0.03 -12.37 -14.10
N VAL A 4 -0.17 -11.54 -15.14
CA VAL A 4 0.28 -11.83 -16.52
C VAL A 4 1.78 -11.56 -16.70
N LEU A 5 2.54 -11.43 -15.61
CA LEU A 5 3.96 -11.11 -15.67
C LEU A 5 4.79 -12.38 -15.89
N SER A 6 5.70 -12.36 -16.87
CA SER A 6 6.69 -13.42 -17.03
C SER A 6 7.59 -13.49 -15.79
N LYS A 7 8.26 -14.64 -15.60
CA LYS A 7 9.24 -14.79 -14.52
C LYS A 7 10.37 -13.76 -14.62
N GLU A 8 10.84 -13.43 -15.83
CA GLU A 8 11.88 -12.40 -16.00
C GLU A 8 11.36 -11.01 -15.58
N CYS A 9 10.10 -10.70 -15.90
CA CYS A 9 9.46 -9.44 -15.56
C CYS A 9 9.32 -9.25 -14.04
N ILE A 10 9.11 -10.34 -13.30
CA ILE A 10 9.13 -10.35 -11.84
C ILE A 10 10.56 -10.15 -11.34
N GLY A 11 11.52 -10.93 -11.85
CA GLY A 11 12.92 -10.87 -11.43
C GLY A 11 13.55 -9.48 -11.61
N SER A 12 13.28 -8.80 -12.72
CA SER A 12 13.82 -7.47 -13.00
C SER A 12 13.34 -6.39 -12.01
N ARG A 13 12.15 -6.55 -11.42
CA ARG A 13 11.65 -5.66 -10.37
C ARG A 13 12.35 -5.86 -9.04
N PHE A 14 12.77 -7.10 -8.73
CA PHE A 14 13.56 -7.38 -7.53
C PHE A 14 15.02 -6.93 -7.68
N ALA A 15 15.60 -7.09 -8.88
CA ALA A 15 16.91 -6.55 -9.24
C ALA A 15 16.84 -5.05 -9.60
N TYR A 16 16.06 -4.26 -8.85
CA TYR A 16 15.99 -2.82 -9.05
C TYR A 16 17.31 -2.17 -8.63
N ARG A 17 17.66 -1.08 -9.33
CA ARG A 17 18.89 -0.28 -9.19
C ARG A 17 19.42 -0.16 -7.75
N THR A 18 20.73 0.00 -7.57
CA THR A 18 21.36 0.29 -6.27
C THR A 18 20.85 1.61 -5.65
N PRO A 19 20.46 1.66 -4.36
CA PRO A 19 20.69 0.67 -3.29
C PRO A 19 19.69 -0.50 -3.23
N GLY A 20 18.75 -0.61 -4.16
CA GLY A 20 17.79 -1.70 -4.26
C GLY A 20 16.36 -1.24 -3.96
N LEU A 21 15.56 -2.20 -3.49
CA LEU A 21 14.18 -1.96 -3.06
C LEU A 21 14.11 -1.54 -1.60
N THR A 22 13.11 -0.72 -1.26
CA THR A 22 12.72 -0.42 0.11
C THR A 22 11.33 -0.96 0.36
N VAL A 23 11.11 -1.56 1.53
CA VAL A 23 9.79 -2.07 1.94
C VAL A 23 9.14 -1.06 2.87
N MET A 24 7.91 -0.63 2.54
CA MET A 24 7.07 0.19 3.40
C MET A 24 5.94 -0.68 3.98
N LEU A 25 5.92 -0.81 5.30
CA LEU A 25 4.86 -1.53 6.00
C LEU A 25 3.74 -0.55 6.36
N VAL A 26 2.52 -0.86 5.94
CA VAL A 26 1.33 -0.03 6.17
C VAL A 26 0.28 -0.80 6.96
N LYS A 27 -0.41 -0.10 7.86
CA LYS A 27 -1.56 -0.64 8.59
C LYS A 27 -2.85 -0.19 7.90
N ILE A 28 -3.59 -1.15 7.35
CA ILE A 28 -4.85 -0.87 6.65
C ILE A 28 -6.00 -0.80 7.66
N HIS A 29 -6.82 0.23 7.50
CA HIS A 29 -8.08 0.40 8.22
C HIS A 29 -9.23 0.33 7.23
N LYS A 30 -10.32 -0.33 7.64
CA LYS A 30 -11.58 -0.38 6.91
C LYS A 30 -12.46 0.74 7.42
N VAL A 31 -12.89 1.62 6.52
CA VAL A 31 -13.92 2.62 6.78
C VAL A 31 -15.29 1.95 6.94
N LEU A 32 -16.15 2.50 7.81
CA LEU A 32 -17.48 1.97 8.07
C LEU A 32 -18.35 1.99 6.81
N GLU A 33 -18.33 3.11 6.09
CA GLU A 33 -19.07 3.33 4.85
C GLU A 33 -18.10 3.73 3.72
N PRO A 34 -18.42 3.38 2.45
CA PRO A 34 -17.67 3.88 1.31
C PRO A 34 -17.68 5.42 1.29
N VAL A 35 -16.54 6.01 0.98
CA VAL A 35 -16.46 7.47 0.78
C VAL A 35 -16.45 7.74 -0.72
N GLU A 36 -17.44 8.49 -1.18
CA GLU A 36 -17.48 9.00 -2.55
C GLU A 36 -16.59 10.25 -2.65
N ILE A 37 -15.77 10.30 -3.69
CA ILE A 37 -14.89 11.43 -3.99
C ILE A 37 -15.19 11.85 -5.42
N ASP A 38 -15.63 13.09 -5.59
CA ASP A 38 -15.93 13.64 -6.92
C ASP A 38 -14.65 13.75 -7.75
N GLU A 39 -14.74 13.40 -9.03
CA GLU A 39 -13.67 13.62 -9.98
C GLU A 39 -13.62 15.12 -10.34
N THR A 40 -12.60 15.81 -9.85
CA THR A 40 -12.35 17.23 -10.15
C THR A 40 -11.15 17.37 -11.09
N PRO A 41 -11.01 18.51 -11.79
CA PRO A 41 -9.82 18.80 -12.58
C PRO A 41 -8.50 18.72 -11.80
N PHE A 42 -8.54 18.85 -10.46
CA PHE A 42 -7.37 18.71 -9.60
C PHE A 42 -6.80 17.29 -9.62
N TYR A 43 -7.66 16.27 -9.72
CA TYR A 43 -7.24 14.87 -9.77
C TYR A 43 -6.81 14.40 -11.16
N LEU A 44 -7.16 15.14 -12.22
CA LEU A 44 -6.86 14.75 -13.60
C LEU A 44 -5.36 14.81 -13.95
N GLY A 45 -4.99 14.03 -14.97
CA GLY A 45 -3.65 14.00 -15.56
C GLY A 45 -2.83 12.77 -15.15
N CYS A 46 -1.58 12.70 -15.64
CA CYS A 46 -0.68 11.58 -15.36
C CYS A 46 0.03 11.77 -14.01
N LYS A 47 -0.73 11.69 -12.91
CA LYS A 47 -0.22 11.82 -11.54
C LYS A 47 -0.18 10.44 -10.89
N SER A 48 0.97 10.05 -10.38
CA SER A 48 1.11 8.78 -9.62
C SER A 48 0.47 8.85 -8.23
N TRP A 49 0.34 10.06 -7.69
CA TRP A 49 -0.27 10.35 -6.40
C TRP A 49 -0.89 11.75 -6.44
N VAL A 50 -2.03 11.92 -5.77
CA VAL A 50 -2.70 13.21 -5.59
C VAL A 50 -3.00 13.41 -4.12
N ASN A 51 -2.89 14.65 -3.65
CA ASN A 51 -3.48 15.02 -2.37
C ASN A 51 -5.00 15.05 -2.53
N LEU A 52 -5.73 14.76 -1.47
CA LEU A 52 -7.18 14.97 -1.48
C LEU A 52 -7.45 16.46 -1.24
N GLU A 53 -8.34 17.05 -2.03
CA GLU A 53 -8.70 18.47 -1.90
C GLU A 53 -9.34 18.78 -0.55
N SER A 54 -10.06 17.79 0.01
CA SER A 54 -10.63 17.83 1.35
C SER A 54 -10.11 16.66 2.18
N PRO A 55 -9.75 16.87 3.46
CA PRO A 55 -9.37 15.77 4.34
C PRO A 55 -10.53 14.80 4.53
N LEU A 56 -10.24 13.51 4.46
CA LEU A 56 -11.22 12.48 4.82
C LEU A 56 -11.34 12.42 6.34
N ASN A 57 -12.58 12.44 6.84
CA ASN A 57 -12.85 12.11 8.23
C ASN A 57 -12.66 10.60 8.42
N ALA A 58 -11.43 10.17 8.64
CA ALA A 58 -11.07 8.76 8.88
C ALA A 58 -11.46 8.23 10.28
N ILE A 59 -12.32 8.97 10.99
CA ILE A 59 -12.64 8.78 12.40
C ILE A 59 -13.39 7.45 12.62
N ASP A 60 -14.23 7.05 11.66
CA ASP A 60 -14.99 5.80 11.74
C ASP A 60 -14.33 4.69 10.91
N SER A 61 -13.10 4.36 11.28
CA SER A 61 -12.37 3.24 10.67
C SER A 61 -11.87 2.25 11.71
N THR A 62 -11.84 0.97 11.33
CA THR A 62 -11.38 -0.12 12.18
C THR A 62 -10.19 -0.81 11.53
N PRO A 63 -9.16 -1.20 12.31
CA PRO A 63 -8.01 -1.89 11.73
C PRO A 63 -8.44 -3.25 11.17
N VAL A 64 -7.98 -3.58 9.96
CA VAL A 64 -8.34 -4.85 9.30
C VAL A 64 -7.71 -6.04 10.03
N LEU A 65 -6.50 -5.86 10.54
CA LEU A 65 -5.81 -6.82 11.40
C LEU A 65 -5.84 -6.29 12.84
N ASP A 66 -6.08 -7.20 13.78
CA ASP A 66 -5.87 -6.88 15.19
C ASP A 66 -4.40 -6.53 15.46
N SER A 67 -4.14 -5.81 16.54
CA SER A 67 -2.82 -5.30 16.88
C SER A 67 -1.79 -6.41 17.07
N LYS A 68 -2.19 -7.58 17.59
CA LYS A 68 -1.28 -8.69 17.82
C LYS A 68 -0.89 -9.34 16.51
N VAL A 69 -1.85 -9.70 15.66
CA VAL A 69 -1.60 -10.29 14.34
C VAL A 69 -0.76 -9.35 13.47
N PHE A 70 -1.07 -8.04 13.48
CA PHE A 70 -0.27 -7.06 12.75
C PHE A 70 1.19 -7.04 13.25
N SER A 71 1.41 -7.06 14.56
CA SER A 71 2.75 -7.09 15.14
C SER A 71 3.51 -8.38 14.76
N ASP A 72 2.84 -9.53 14.85
CA ASP A 72 3.43 -10.83 14.51
C ASP A 72 3.84 -10.88 13.03
N GLU A 73 3.00 -10.35 12.13
CA GLU A 73 3.34 -10.26 10.70
C GLU A 73 4.49 -9.28 10.43
N ILE A 74 4.58 -8.16 11.16
CA ILE A 74 5.76 -7.27 11.05
C ILE A 74 7.04 -8.01 11.44
N VAL A 75 7.03 -8.78 12.53
CA VAL A 75 8.21 -9.55 12.96
C VAL A 75 8.62 -10.55 11.90
N LYS A 76 7.64 -11.28 11.34
CA LYS A 76 7.87 -12.26 10.28
C LYS A 76 8.39 -11.63 8.98
N ILE A 77 7.83 -10.49 8.55
CA ILE A 77 8.32 -9.79 7.36
C ILE A 77 9.74 -9.28 7.60
N LYS A 78 10.01 -8.69 8.77
CA LYS A 78 11.35 -8.22 9.13
C LYS A 78 12.38 -9.35 9.09
N SER A 79 12.06 -10.54 9.60
CA SER A 79 12.99 -11.67 9.55
C SER A 79 13.26 -12.20 8.14
N LEU A 80 12.35 -11.97 7.20
CA LEU A 80 12.52 -12.35 5.79
C LEU A 80 13.31 -11.31 4.97
N ILE A 81 13.28 -10.04 5.37
CA ILE A 81 13.96 -8.94 4.64
C ILE A 81 15.30 -8.54 5.27
N GLN A 82 15.55 -8.92 6.53
CA GLN A 82 16.85 -8.80 7.18
C GLN A 82 17.74 -9.97 6.76
N GLY A 83 18.18 -9.92 5.50
CA GLY A 83 19.32 -10.69 4.97
C GLY A 83 20.54 -9.79 4.86
#